data_AF-A0A2M7CMT6-F1
#
_entry.id   AF-A0A2M7CMT6-F1
#
_cell.length_a   1.000
_cell.length_b   1.000
_cell.length_c   1.000
_cell.angle_alpha   90.00
_cell.angle_beta   90.00
_cell.angle_gamma   90.00
#
_symmetry.space_group_name_H-M   'P 1'
#
loop_
_entity.id
_entity.type
_entity.pdbx_description
1 polymer ?
#
loop_
_entity_poly.entity_id
_entity_poly.type
_entity_poly.pdbx_seq_one_letter_code
_entity_poly.pdbx_strand_id
1 'polypeptide(L)'
;NIKIIAAALSRYQTISGWDYAKENGGAPKPTRRLVPAGSVYFLNLKGVADIEAFVNAVWLQAISDDDQSRLDGFGLALLGAWDGVMRNMEALS
;
A
#
# COMPACT_ATOMS: atom_id res chain seq x y z
N ASN A 1 8.83 -4.46 -17.27
CA ASN A 1 8.78 -2.98 -17.11
C ASN A 1 7.42 -2.59 -16.51
N ILE A 2 7.42 -2.09 -15.28
CA ILE A 2 6.21 -1.78 -14.49
C ILE A 2 5.97 -0.27 -14.52
N LYS A 3 4.73 0.17 -14.80
CA LYS A 3 4.37 1.59 -14.76
C LYS A 3 3.10 1.82 -13.95
N ILE A 4 3.11 2.82 -13.07
CA ILE A 4 1.88 3.35 -12.46
C ILE A 4 1.20 4.24 -13.50
N ILE A 5 -0.06 3.97 -13.82
CA ILE A 5 -0.83 4.73 -14.81
C ILE A 5 -1.91 5.62 -14.20
N ALA A 6 -2.39 5.26 -13.00
CA ALA A 6 -3.36 6.05 -12.25
C ALA A 6 -3.28 5.70 -10.76
N ALA A 7 -3.78 6.60 -9.92
CA ALA A 7 -3.89 6.37 -8.49
C ALA A 7 -5.16 7.06 -7.96
N ALA A 8 -5.96 6.32 -7.18
CA ALA A 8 -7.12 6.82 -6.47
C ALA A 8 -6.81 6.83 -4.98
N LEU A 9 -6.53 8.01 -4.44
CA LEU A 9 -6.08 8.18 -3.05
C LEU A 9 -6.47 9.56 -2.52
N SER A 10 -6.67 9.63 -1.20
CA SER A 10 -6.89 10.90 -0.50
C SER A 10 -5.56 11.56 -0.11
N ARG A 11 -5.64 12.73 0.54
CA ARG A 11 -4.46 13.38 1.13
C ARG A 11 -3.72 12.42 2.08
N TYR A 12 -2.40 12.52 2.09
CA TYR A 12 -1.55 11.75 3.00
C TYR A 12 -2.01 11.90 4.46
N GLN A 13 -1.82 10.84 5.25
CA GLN A 13 -2.04 10.83 6.68
C GLN A 13 -0.71 11.01 7.40
N THR A 14 -0.70 11.80 8.47
CA THR A 14 0.47 11.96 9.34
C THR A 14 0.24 11.12 10.58
N ILE A 15 1.10 10.12 10.82
CA ILE A 15 1.00 9.23 11.97
C ILE A 15 2.32 9.27 12.76
N SER A 16 2.21 9.31 14.08
CA SER A 16 3.27 9.01 15.04
C SER A 16 2.71 7.98 16.02
N GLY A 17 3.59 7.32 16.78
CA GLY A 17 3.23 6.36 17.82
C GLY A 17 4.06 6.60 19.07
N TRP A 18 3.88 5.76 20.08
CA TRP A 18 4.70 5.77 21.28
C TRP A 18 5.59 4.52 21.32
N ASP A 19 6.86 4.72 21.65
CA ASP A 19 7.81 3.64 21.88
C ASP A 19 7.98 3.45 23.39
N TYR A 20 7.37 2.38 23.91
CA TYR A 20 7.41 2.04 25.33
C TYR A 20 8.73 1.40 25.78
N ALA A 21 9.59 0.97 24.85
CA ALA A 21 10.86 0.32 25.20
C ALA A 21 11.97 1.31 25.59
N LYS A 22 11.75 2.61 25.37
CA LYS A 22 12.68 3.67 25.76
C LYS A 22 12.58 3.99 27.25
N GLU A 23 13.72 4.39 27.84
CA GLU A 23 13.82 4.76 29.25
C GLU A 23 12.82 5.88 29.63
N ASN A 24 12.50 5.99 30.92
CA ASN A 24 11.61 7.01 31.48
C ASN A 24 10.15 7.01 30.97
N GLY A 25 9.58 5.81 30.73
CA GLY A 25 8.17 5.66 30.34
C GLY A 25 7.90 5.79 28.84
N GLY A 26 8.96 5.78 28.03
CA GLY A 26 8.91 5.76 26.57
C GLY A 26 9.12 7.13 25.93
N ALA A 27 9.12 7.15 24.58
CA ALA A 27 9.22 8.39 23.82
C ALA A 27 8.40 8.33 22.51
N PRO A 28 8.06 9.47 21.90
CA PRO A 28 7.41 9.49 20.59
C PRO A 28 8.25 8.78 19.52
N LYS A 29 7.57 8.01 18.66
CA LYS A 29 8.14 7.48 17.42
C LYS A 29 8.27 8.63 16.39
N PRO A 30 9.24 8.56 15.47
CA PRO A 30 9.34 9.52 14.37
C PRO A 30 8.01 9.65 13.63
N THR A 31 7.61 10.89 13.36
CA THR A 31 6.41 11.20 12.58
C THR A 31 6.62 10.78 11.13
N ARG A 32 5.64 10.08 10.56
CA ARG A 32 5.66 9.57 9.18
C ARG A 32 4.47 10.12 8.40
N ARG A 33 4.67 10.31 7.09
CA ARG A 33 3.59 10.57 6.14
C ARG A 33 3.27 9.27 5.42
N LEU A 34 2.00 8.90 5.39
CA LEU A 34 1.53 7.63 4.88
C LEU A 34 0.44 7.86 3.83
N VAL A 35 0.40 6.95 2.87
CA VAL A 35 -0.75 6.80 1.98
C VAL A 35 -1.91 6.22 2.80
N PRO A 36 -3.12 6.81 2.77
CA PRO A 36 -4.24 6.32 3.56
C PRO A 36 -4.68 4.92 3.10
N ALA A 37 -5.17 4.11 4.03
CA ALA A 37 -5.81 2.84 3.73
C ALA A 37 -6.99 3.02 2.75
N GLY A 38 -7.18 2.06 1.85
CA GLY A 38 -8.16 2.15 0.76
C GLY A 38 -7.67 2.86 -0.50
N SER A 39 -6.42 3.33 -0.51
CA SER A 39 -5.79 3.87 -1.73
C SER A 39 -5.55 2.77 -2.76
N VAL A 40 -5.82 3.07 -4.03
CA VAL A 40 -5.69 2.11 -5.14
C VAL A 40 -4.70 2.65 -6.17
N TYR A 41 -3.71 1.83 -6.55
CA TYR A 41 -2.77 2.12 -7.63
C TYR A 41 -3.04 1.21 -8.82
N PHE A 42 -3.19 1.81 -10.00
CA PHE A 42 -3.35 1.07 -11.24
C PHE A 42 -1.99 0.94 -11.92
N LEU A 43 -1.60 -0.31 -12.15
CA LEU A 43 -0.31 -0.68 -12.74
C LEU A 43 -0.51 -1.25 -14.15
N ASN A 44 0.33 -0.82 -15.07
CA ASN A 44 0.49 -1.44 -16.38
C ASN A 44 1.74 -2.33 -16.37
N LEU A 45 1.51 -3.64 -16.44
CA LEU A 45 2.50 -4.71 -16.48
C LEU A 45 2.48 -5.34 -17.87
N LYS A 46 3.64 -5.52 -18.51
CA LYS A 46 3.72 -6.01 -19.89
C LYS A 46 4.11 -7.48 -19.93
N GLY A 47 3.15 -8.34 -20.26
CA GLY A 47 3.37 -9.77 -20.46
C GLY A 47 3.29 -10.59 -19.17
N VAL A 48 3.10 -11.90 -19.34
CA VAL A 48 2.79 -12.82 -18.24
C VAL A 48 3.93 -12.90 -17.22
N ALA A 49 5.19 -12.96 -17.67
CA ALA A 49 6.35 -13.05 -16.79
C ALA A 49 6.49 -11.84 -15.84
N ASP A 50 6.24 -10.62 -16.33
CA ASP A 50 6.27 -9.40 -15.51
C ASP A 50 5.15 -9.42 -14.45
N ILE A 51 3.97 -9.94 -14.82
CA ILE A 51 2.83 -10.08 -13.91
C ILE A 51 3.13 -11.09 -12.81
N GLU A 52 3.62 -12.28 -13.17
CA GLU A 52 3.97 -13.33 -12.21
C GLU A 52 5.06 -12.86 -11.24
N ALA A 53 6.12 -12.23 -11.76
CA ALA A 53 7.18 -11.68 -10.93
C ALA A 53 6.66 -10.62 -9.94
N PHE A 54 5.78 -9.73 -10.40
CA PHE A 54 5.17 -8.72 -9.54
C PHE A 54 4.27 -9.33 -8.47
N VAL A 55 3.40 -10.27 -8.84
CA VAL A 55 2.50 -10.95 -7.89
C VAL A 55 3.32 -11.68 -6.83
N ASN A 56 4.34 -12.44 -7.23
CA ASN A 56 5.21 -13.15 -6.27
C ASN A 56 5.96 -12.21 -5.32
N ALA A 57 6.33 -11.01 -5.79
CA ALA A 57 7.03 -10.03 -4.96
C ALA A 57 6.12 -9.29 -3.97
N VAL A 58 4.84 -9.10 -4.32
CA VAL A 58 3.93 -8.18 -3.57
C VAL A 58 2.82 -8.91 -2.83
N TRP A 59 2.44 -10.12 -3.25
CA TRP A 59 1.31 -10.83 -2.66
C TRP A 59 1.54 -11.10 -1.17
N LEU A 60 0.67 -10.50 -0.34
CA LEU A 60 0.73 -10.57 1.12
C LEU A 60 2.08 -10.11 1.71
N GLN A 61 2.81 -9.27 0.98
CA GLN A 61 4.02 -8.61 1.46
C GLN A 61 3.73 -7.14 1.75
N ALA A 62 4.26 -6.63 2.87
CA ALA A 62 4.27 -5.21 3.15
C ALA A 62 5.28 -4.51 2.22
N ILE A 63 4.83 -3.50 1.45
CA ILE A 63 5.67 -2.80 0.46
C ILE A 63 6.19 -1.43 0.94
N SER A 64 6.32 -1.23 2.25
CA SER A 64 6.84 0.02 2.82
C SER A 64 8.36 0.21 2.67
N ASP A 65 8.79 1.47 2.69
CA ASP A 65 10.15 1.91 2.41
C ASP A 65 11.23 1.29 3.32
N ASP A 66 10.96 1.18 4.62
CA ASP A 66 11.90 0.63 5.61
C ASP A 66 11.39 -0.64 6.29
N ASP A 67 12.33 -1.46 6.74
CA ASP A 67 12.10 -2.76 7.38
C ASP A 67 11.17 -2.64 8.59
N GLN A 68 11.37 -1.63 9.43
CA GLN A 68 10.54 -1.44 10.61
C GLN A 68 9.10 -1.10 10.23
N SER A 69 8.88 -0.27 9.21
CA SER A 69 7.53 0.01 8.71
C SER A 69 6.84 -1.25 8.21
N ARG A 70 7.57 -2.14 7.54
CA ARG A 70 7.02 -3.43 7.09
C ARG A 70 6.66 -4.33 8.26
N LEU A 71 7.52 -4.40 9.28
CA LEU A 71 7.26 -5.16 10.51
C LEU A 71 6.10 -4.59 11.34
N ASP A 72 5.92 -3.27 11.33
CA ASP A 72 4.79 -2.57 11.96
C ASP A 72 3.47 -2.74 11.15
N GLY A 73 3.51 -3.42 10.00
CA GLY A 73 2.34 -3.76 9.18
C GLY A 73 1.91 -2.68 8.18
N PHE A 74 2.74 -1.65 7.95
CA PHE A 74 2.44 -0.64 6.94
C PHE A 74 2.62 -1.19 5.52
N GLY A 75 1.88 -0.60 4.57
CA GLY A 75 2.04 -0.89 3.15
C GLY A 75 1.59 -2.29 2.73
N LEU A 76 0.72 -2.95 3.50
CA LEU A 76 0.08 -4.17 3.02
C LEU A 76 -0.95 -3.84 1.92
N ALA A 77 -0.88 -4.54 0.80
CA ALA A 77 -1.77 -4.34 -0.33
C ALA A 77 -2.41 -5.66 -0.78
N LEU A 78 -3.65 -5.56 -1.26
CA LEU A 78 -4.32 -6.66 -1.96
C LEU A 78 -4.21 -6.40 -3.47
N LEU A 79 -4.01 -7.48 -4.22
CA LEU A 79 -3.92 -7.42 -5.68
C LEU A 79 -5.27 -7.74 -6.31
N GLY A 80 -5.61 -6.99 -7.35
CA GLY A 80 -6.78 -7.23 -8.19
C GLY A 80 -6.43 -7.03 -9.67
N ALA A 81 -7.22 -7.63 -10.54
CA ALA A 81 -7.11 -7.44 -11.98
C ALA A 81 -8.22 -6.48 -12.46
N TRP A 82 -7.86 -5.60 -13.39
CA TRP A 82 -8.80 -4.70 -14.05
C TRP A 82 -8.52 -4.67 -15.54
N ASP A 83 -9.57 -4.81 -16.34
CA ASP A 83 -9.51 -4.83 -17.80
C ASP A 83 -9.70 -3.45 -18.45
N GLY A 84 -9.79 -2.38 -17.64
CA GLY A 84 -10.02 -1.02 -18.12
C GLY A 84 -11.47 -0.74 -18.49
N VAL A 85 -12.37 -1.73 -18.41
CA VAL A 85 -13.77 -1.57 -18.77
C VAL A 85 -14.55 -1.14 -17.53
N MET A 86 -15.07 0.08 -17.56
CA MET A 86 -16.01 0.56 -16.56
C MET A 86 -17.31 -0.22 -16.67
N ARG A 87 -17.74 -0.82 -15.57
CA ARG A 87 -19.01 -1.51 -15.46
C ARG A 87 -19.94 -0.68 -14.60
N ASN A 88 -21.19 -0.50 -15.03
CA ASN A 88 -22.21 0.07 -14.17
C ASN A 88 -22.44 -0.91 -13.03
N MET A 89 -22.11 -0.48 -11.82
CA MET A 89 -22.43 -1.22 -10.61
C MET A 89 -23.88 -0.90 -10.30
N GLU A 90 -24.79 -1.86 -10.48
CA GLU A 90 -26.15 -1.73 -9.94
C GLU A 90 -26.02 -1.84 -8.42
N ALA A 91 -25.86 -0.69 -7.77
CA ALA A 91 -26.03 -0.61 -6.33
C ALA A 91 -27.51 -0.83 -6.07
N LEU A 92 -27.87 -2.03 -5.62
CA LEU A 92 -29.18 -2.30 -5.03
C LEU A 92 -29.36 -1.29 -3.88
N SER A 93 -30.22 -0.29 -4.11
CA SER A 93 -30.68 0.68 -3.12
C SER A 93 -31.78 0.07 -2.25
#